data_AF-A0A806TUR6-F1
#
_entry.id   AF-A0A806TUR6-F1
#
_cell.length_a   1.000
_cell.length_b   1.000
_cell.length_c   1.000
_cell.angle_alpha   90.00
_cell.angle_beta   90.00
_cell.angle_gamma   90.00
#
_symmetry.space_group_name_H-M   'P 1'
#
loop_
_entity.id
_entity.type
_entity.pdbx_description
1 polymer ?
#
loop_
_entity_poly.entity_id
_entity_poly.type
_entity_poly.pdbx_seq_one_letter_code
_entity_poly.pdbx_strand_id
1 'polypeptide(L)'
;MELQRINGLSSSVNLIREKEVSSSASFTGVMVKKQKELTYEHLTQVINKIEEQGKQLVKSQTIDSLRKYKTLVKQFMNEVVKNGFELHEERGFNHRGTTKVYKLVKEVDTKLVDLTNDILQKEKDSLNLLKQVGEIQGLLINMYT
;
A
#
# COMPACT_ATOMS: atom_id res chain seq x y z
N MET A 1 79.21 -8.40 3.47
CA MET A 1 79.02 -7.64 4.71
C MET A 1 77.60 -7.12 4.70
N GLU A 2 76.81 -7.63 5.66
CA GLU A 2 75.45 -7.18 5.98
C GLU A 2 75.45 -5.76 6.59
N LEU A 3 74.22 -5.31 6.87
CA LEU A 3 73.77 -4.26 7.81
C LEU A 3 73.46 -2.93 7.10
N GLN A 4 72.31 -2.27 7.31
CA GLN A 4 71.19 -2.48 8.22
C GLN A 4 70.00 -1.64 7.74
N ARG A 5 68.77 -2.16 7.89
CA ARG A 5 67.53 -1.39 7.75
C ARG A 5 67.44 -0.38 8.91
N ILE A 6 67.18 0.88 8.60
CA ILE A 6 66.83 1.90 9.60
C ILE A 6 65.35 2.23 9.47
N ASN A 7 64.58 1.66 10.41
CA ASN A 7 63.27 2.13 10.82
C ASN A 7 63.49 3.35 11.73
N GLY A 8 62.90 4.49 11.36
CA GLY A 8 62.78 5.67 12.22
C GLY A 8 61.30 6.06 12.31
N LEU A 9 60.69 5.76 13.44
CA LEU A 9 59.33 6.13 13.84
C LEU A 9 59.24 7.62 14.21
N SER A 10 58.24 8.33 13.67
CA SER A 10 57.41 9.38 14.31
C SER A 10 56.63 10.06 13.16
N SER A 11 55.32 10.11 13.10
CA SER A 11 54.41 10.52 14.15
C SER A 11 53.03 9.93 13.95
N SER A 12 52.67 9.03 14.86
CA SER A 12 51.31 8.77 15.27
C SER A 12 50.71 10.04 15.90
N VAL A 13 50.19 10.95 15.09
CA VAL A 13 49.22 11.99 15.52
C VAL A 13 48.25 12.24 14.36
N ASN A 14 47.22 11.42 14.27
CA ASN A 14 45.83 11.87 14.14
C ASN A 14 44.89 10.65 14.24
N LEU A 15 45.05 9.94 15.36
CA LEU A 15 43.96 9.20 15.99
C LEU A 15 43.14 10.20 16.80
N ILE A 16 42.49 11.16 16.14
CA ILE A 16 41.41 11.94 16.75
C ILE A 16 40.11 11.44 16.13
N ARG A 17 39.56 10.49 16.87
CA ARG A 17 38.17 10.14 17.02
C ARG A 17 37.25 11.37 16.82
N GLU A 18 36.64 11.47 15.65
CA GLU A 18 35.33 12.12 15.50
C GLU A 18 34.31 11.04 15.14
N LYS A 19 34.17 10.11 16.08
CA LYS A 19 33.02 9.22 16.15
C LYS A 19 31.93 10.00 16.88
N GLU A 20 31.19 10.84 16.16
CA GLU A 20 29.80 11.21 16.47
C GLU A 20 29.20 12.09 15.34
N VAL A 21 28.91 11.48 14.19
CA VAL A 21 27.64 11.79 13.54
C VAL A 21 26.75 10.62 13.91
N SER A 22 26.04 10.78 15.03
CA SER A 22 24.91 9.90 15.31
C SER A 22 24.03 9.92 14.06
N SER A 23 23.59 8.73 13.65
CA SER A 23 22.80 8.47 12.46
C SER A 23 21.42 9.13 12.55
N SER A 24 21.36 10.46 12.59
CA SER A 24 20.13 11.20 12.44
C SER A 24 19.62 10.89 11.04
N ALA A 25 18.43 10.30 10.95
CA ALA A 25 17.80 10.04 9.68
C ALA A 25 17.76 11.36 8.89
N SER A 26 18.18 11.34 7.62
CA SER A 26 18.12 12.52 6.76
C SER A 26 16.69 13.08 6.77
N PHE A 27 16.55 14.42 6.75
CA PHE A 27 15.23 15.07 6.75
C PHE A 27 14.30 14.46 5.69
N THR A 28 14.83 14.20 4.49
CA THR A 28 14.14 13.52 3.40
C THR A 28 13.64 12.12 3.80
N GLY A 29 14.48 11.32 4.48
CA GLY A 29 14.08 9.99 4.96
C GLY A 29 12.94 10.04 5.98
N VAL A 30 12.96 11.02 6.89
CA VAL A 30 11.89 11.24 7.87
C VAL A 30 10.60 11.68 7.18
N MET A 31 10.69 12.61 6.21
CA MET A 31 9.56 13.08 5.40
C MET A 31 8.89 11.94 4.63
N VAL A 32 9.66 11.13 3.89
CA VAL A 32 9.15 10.00 3.11
C VAL A 32 8.49 8.95 4.01
N LYS A 33 9.08 8.67 5.18
CA LYS A 33 8.47 7.77 6.16
C LYS A 33 7.13 8.31 6.66
N LYS A 34 7.08 9.60 7.04
CA LYS A 34 5.86 10.20 7.55
C LYS A 34 4.76 10.26 6.49
N GLN A 35 5.11 10.55 5.24
CA GLN A 35 4.18 10.52 4.12
C GLN A 35 3.56 9.13 3.93
N LYS A 36 4.35 8.06 4.03
CA LYS A 36 3.86 6.68 3.92
C LYS A 36 2.90 6.31 5.05
N GLU A 37 3.20 6.71 6.28
CA GLU A 37 2.30 6.53 7.42
C GLU A 37 0.95 7.22 7.20
N LEU A 38 0.96 8.50 6.77
CA LEU A 38 -0.26 9.25 6.50
C LEU A 38 -1.08 8.63 5.36
N THR A 39 -0.42 8.17 4.28
CA THR A 39 -1.09 7.47 3.19
C THR A 39 -1.74 6.17 3.68
N TYR A 40 -1.05 5.40 4.52
CA TYR A 40 -1.59 4.17 5.09
C TYR A 40 -2.81 4.43 5.99
N GLU A 41 -2.73 5.45 6.85
CA GLU A 41 -3.84 5.88 7.70
C GLU A 41 -5.06 6.30 6.87
N HIS A 42 -4.85 7.10 5.82
CA HIS A 42 -5.91 7.55 4.92
C HIS A 42 -6.57 6.37 4.18
N LEU A 43 -5.78 5.46 3.60
CA LEU A 43 -6.31 4.26 2.93
C LEU A 43 -7.10 3.37 3.90
N THR A 44 -6.65 3.24 5.15
CA THR A 44 -7.37 2.52 6.20
C THR A 44 -8.73 3.16 6.50
N GLN A 45 -8.81 4.50 6.55
CA GLN A 45 -10.08 5.20 6.73
C GLN A 45 -11.04 4.98 5.56
N VAL A 46 -10.53 4.95 4.32
CA VAL A 46 -11.35 4.66 3.13
C VAL A 46 -11.86 3.22 3.17
N ILE A 47 -11.05 2.25 3.58
CA ILE A 47 -11.47 0.86 3.79
C ILE A 47 -12.60 0.76 4.81
N ASN A 48 -12.48 1.43 5.95
CA ASN A 48 -13.55 1.40 6.97
C ASN A 48 -14.89 1.94 6.42
N LYS A 49 -14.85 2.95 5.54
CA LYS A 49 -16.05 3.46 4.85
C LYS A 49 -16.61 2.43 3.85
N ILE A 50 -15.74 1.72 3.13
CA ILE A 50 -16.14 0.63 2.23
C ILE A 50 -16.76 -0.52 3.01
N GLU A 51 -16.22 -0.85 4.19
CA GLU A 51 -16.76 -1.88 5.06
C GLU A 51 -18.17 -1.56 5.54
N GLU A 52 -18.37 -0.34 6.06
CA GLU A 52 -19.69 0.09 6.50
C GLU A 52 -20.68 0.12 5.34
N GLN A 53 -20.30 0.69 4.19
CA GLN A 53 -21.16 0.72 3.01
C GLN A 53 -21.45 -0.69 2.47
N GLY A 54 -20.51 -1.63 2.61
CA GLY A 54 -20.69 -3.04 2.27
C GLY A 54 -21.75 -3.72 3.13
N LYS A 55 -21.76 -3.45 4.45
CA LYS A 55 -22.82 -3.93 5.35
C LYS A 55 -24.19 -3.36 4.94
N GLN A 56 -24.26 -2.07 4.61
CA GLN A 56 -25.50 -1.43 4.14
C GLN A 56 -25.97 -1.98 2.79
N LEU A 57 -25.05 -2.33 1.89
CA LEU A 57 -25.35 -2.97 0.61
C LEU A 57 -25.99 -4.34 0.82
N VAL A 58 -25.39 -5.20 1.64
CA VAL A 58 -25.93 -6.54 1.94
C VAL A 58 -27.31 -6.45 2.58
N LYS A 59 -27.53 -5.46 3.46
CA LYS A 59 -28.81 -5.26 4.15
C LYS A 59 -29.92 -4.71 3.24
N SER A 60 -29.61 -3.71 2.41
CA SER A 60 -30.63 -3.00 1.62
C SER A 60 -30.81 -3.56 0.22
N GLN A 61 -29.75 -4.12 -0.38
CA GLN A 61 -29.75 -4.71 -1.72
C GLN A 61 -30.31 -3.79 -2.81
N THR A 62 -30.12 -2.48 -2.62
CA THR A 62 -30.62 -1.46 -3.55
C THR A 62 -29.55 -1.02 -4.54
N ILE A 63 -29.98 -0.61 -5.74
CA ILE A 63 -29.08 -0.04 -6.76
C ILE A 63 -28.33 1.19 -6.22
N ASP A 64 -28.97 2.01 -5.39
CA ASP A 64 -28.30 3.17 -4.77
C ASP A 64 -27.18 2.75 -3.83
N SER A 65 -27.44 1.77 -2.95
CA SER A 65 -26.42 1.24 -2.05
C SER A 65 -25.24 0.60 -2.81
N LEU A 66 -25.53 -0.08 -3.93
CA LEU A 66 -24.52 -0.67 -4.81
C LEU A 66 -23.69 0.43 -5.48
N ARG A 67 -24.33 1.49 -5.98
CA ARG A 67 -23.64 2.63 -6.61
C ARG A 67 -22.67 3.29 -5.63
N LYS A 68 -23.12 3.52 -4.40
CA LYS A 68 -22.29 4.10 -3.32
C LYS A 68 -21.09 3.21 -2.99
N TYR A 69 -21.33 1.90 -2.84
CA TYR A 69 -20.26 0.92 -2.61
C TYR A 69 -19.22 0.93 -3.74
N LYS A 70 -19.66 0.78 -5.00
CA LYS A 70 -18.77 0.81 -6.19
C LYS A 70 -17.98 2.11 -6.30
N THR A 71 -18.58 3.24 -5.93
CA THR A 71 -17.91 4.54 -5.95
C THR A 71 -16.76 4.58 -4.95
N LEU A 72 -16.98 4.13 -3.72
CA LEU A 72 -15.92 4.09 -2.70
C LEU A 72 -14.79 3.13 -3.09
N VAL A 73 -15.14 1.93 -3.59
CA VAL A 73 -14.15 0.95 -4.06
C VAL A 73 -13.31 1.52 -5.21
N LYS A 74 -13.94 2.22 -6.16
CA LYS A 74 -13.23 2.88 -7.27
C LYS A 74 -12.30 3.99 -6.78
N GLN A 75 -12.75 4.82 -5.83
CA GLN A 75 -11.91 5.86 -5.24
C GLN A 75 -10.67 5.26 -4.58
N PHE A 76 -10.85 4.21 -3.78
CA PHE A 76 -9.76 3.50 -3.14
C PHE A 76 -8.75 2.93 -4.16
N MET A 77 -9.22 2.21 -5.19
CA MET A 77 -8.33 1.62 -6.19
C MET A 77 -7.52 2.70 -6.93
N ASN A 78 -8.12 3.85 -7.24
CA ASN A 78 -7.42 4.97 -7.87
C ASN A 78 -6.32 5.53 -6.96
N GLU A 79 -6.59 5.68 -5.66
CA GLU A 79 -5.60 6.14 -4.69
C GLU A 79 -4.43 5.16 -4.55
N VAL A 80 -4.72 3.86 -4.45
CA VAL A 80 -3.66 2.83 -4.35
C VAL A 80 -2.81 2.79 -5.61
N VAL A 81 -3.41 2.86 -6.79
CA VAL A 81 -2.66 2.89 -8.06
C VAL A 81 -1.77 4.13 -8.10
N LYS A 82 -2.32 5.32 -7.80
CA LYS A 82 -1.55 6.57 -7.78
C LYS A 82 -0.37 6.51 -6.80
N ASN A 83 -0.62 6.13 -5.55
CA ASN A 83 0.40 6.04 -4.51
C ASN A 83 1.44 4.93 -4.82
N GLY A 84 1.00 3.82 -5.41
CA GLY A 84 1.87 2.73 -5.84
C GLY A 84 2.88 3.20 -6.90
N PHE A 85 2.44 4.02 -7.86
CA PHE A 85 3.33 4.62 -8.86
C PHE A 85 4.37 5.57 -8.23
N GLU A 86 3.96 6.45 -7.33
CA GLU A 86 4.86 7.40 -6.65
C GLU A 86 5.96 6.65 -5.84
N LEU A 87 5.59 5.57 -5.14
CA LEU A 87 6.53 4.71 -4.41
C LEU A 87 7.51 3.93 -5.30
N HIS A 88 7.14 3.67 -6.56
CA HIS A 88 7.97 2.96 -7.53
C HIS A 88 9.00 3.88 -8.20
N GLU A 89 8.66 5.14 -8.48
CA GLU A 89 9.61 6.13 -9.02
C GLU A 89 10.76 6.42 -8.03
N GLU A 90 10.49 6.47 -6.73
CA GLU A 90 11.52 6.75 -5.71
C GLU A 90 12.59 5.67 -5.55
N ARG A 91 12.29 4.40 -5.88
CA ARG A 91 13.16 3.25 -5.55
C ARG A 91 13.92 2.64 -6.74
N GLY A 92 13.69 3.13 -7.95
CA GLY A 92 14.27 2.56 -9.16
C GLY A 92 13.65 1.19 -9.51
N PHE A 93 13.24 1.05 -10.78
CA PHE A 93 12.87 -0.18 -11.49
C PHE A 93 12.46 -1.40 -10.64
N ASN A 94 11.29 -1.36 -10.00
CA ASN A 94 10.62 -2.57 -9.49
C ASN A 94 9.30 -2.81 -10.23
N HIS A 95 9.39 -3.32 -11.46
CA HIS A 95 8.27 -3.65 -12.37
C HIS A 95 7.28 -4.69 -11.80
N ARG A 96 7.68 -5.42 -10.74
CA ARG A 96 6.90 -6.50 -10.13
C ARG A 96 5.73 -5.99 -9.27
N GLY A 97 5.87 -4.83 -8.63
CA GLY A 97 4.83 -4.27 -7.76
C GLY A 97 3.63 -3.73 -8.55
N THR A 98 3.89 -2.96 -9.61
CA THR A 98 2.85 -2.42 -10.50
C THR A 98 2.02 -3.53 -11.14
N THR A 99 2.66 -4.62 -11.60
CA THR A 99 1.97 -5.77 -12.21
C THR A 99 1.05 -6.47 -11.19
N LYS A 100 1.48 -6.62 -9.93
CA LYS A 100 0.64 -7.19 -8.86
C LYS A 100 -0.59 -6.33 -8.59
N VAL A 101 -0.41 -5.01 -8.44
CA VAL A 101 -1.51 -4.07 -8.17
C VAL A 101 -2.52 -4.08 -9.32
N TYR A 102 -2.06 -4.03 -10.58
CA TYR A 102 -2.96 -4.09 -11.74
C TYR A 102 -3.74 -5.41 -11.82
N LYS A 103 -3.11 -6.54 -11.47
CA LYS A 103 -3.81 -7.82 -11.40
C LYS A 103 -4.93 -7.78 -10.35
N LEU A 104 -4.64 -7.28 -9.15
CA LEU A 104 -5.64 -7.15 -8.09
C LEU A 104 -6.78 -6.21 -8.48
N VAL A 105 -6.49 -5.09 -9.16
CA VAL A 105 -7.51 -4.16 -9.64
C VAL A 105 -8.46 -4.85 -10.63
N LYS A 106 -7.93 -5.62 -11.59
CA LYS A 106 -8.76 -6.40 -12.53
C LYS A 106 -9.63 -7.43 -11.82
N GLU A 107 -9.08 -8.08 -10.80
CA GLU A 107 -9.80 -9.08 -10.01
C GLU A 107 -10.96 -8.45 -9.22
N VAL A 108 -10.73 -7.30 -8.59
CA VAL A 108 -11.79 -6.53 -7.92
C VAL A 108 -12.87 -6.07 -8.90
N ASP A 109 -12.49 -5.57 -10.07
CA ASP A 109 -13.45 -5.13 -11.10
C ASP A 109 -14.37 -6.29 -11.53
N THR A 110 -13.80 -7.47 -11.75
CA THR A 110 -14.55 -8.69 -12.06
C THR A 110 -15.56 -9.02 -10.94
N LYS A 111 -15.12 -9.00 -9.68
CA LYS A 111 -15.99 -9.27 -8.53
C LYS A 111 -17.11 -8.23 -8.38
N LEU A 112 -16.86 -6.96 -8.71
CA LEU A 112 -17.89 -5.92 -8.71
C LEU A 112 -18.93 -6.14 -9.80
N VAL A 113 -18.55 -6.69 -10.96
CA VAL A 113 -19.50 -7.08 -12.01
C VAL A 113 -20.36 -8.24 -11.54
N ASP A 114 -19.77 -9.28 -10.95
CA ASP A 114 -20.51 -10.43 -10.41
C ASP A 114 -21.52 -10.00 -9.33
N LEU A 115 -21.08 -9.15 -8.40
CA LEU A 115 -21.94 -8.56 -7.36
C LEU A 115 -23.08 -7.73 -7.96
N THR A 116 -22.80 -6.98 -9.04
CA THR A 116 -23.83 -6.19 -9.73
C THR A 116 -24.89 -7.12 -10.33
N ASN A 117 -24.47 -8.18 -11.01
CA ASN A 117 -25.38 -9.15 -11.62
C ASN A 117 -26.27 -9.84 -10.57
N ASP A 118 -25.68 -10.28 -9.46
CA ASP A 118 -26.41 -10.96 -8.38
C ASP A 118 -27.48 -10.06 -7.75
N ILE A 119 -27.20 -8.77 -7.56
CA ILE A 119 -28.19 -7.80 -7.04
C ILE A 119 -29.31 -7.53 -8.07
N LEU A 120 -28.98 -7.46 -9.36
CA LEU A 120 -29.97 -7.22 -10.41
C LEU A 120 -30.90 -8.42 -10.62
N GLN A 121 -30.40 -9.64 -10.43
CA GLN A 121 -31.19 -10.87 -10.56
C GLN A 121 -32.19 -11.06 -9.41
N LYS A 122 -32.04 -10.35 -8.28
CA LYS A 122 -32.95 -10.38 -7.11
C LYS A 122 -33.24 -11.78 -6.52
N GLU A 123 -32.46 -12.80 -6.88
CA GLU A 123 -32.72 -14.20 -6.50
C GLU A 123 -31.72 -14.76 -5.49
N LYS A 124 -30.75 -13.97 -5.00
CA LYS A 124 -29.66 -14.49 -4.16
C LYS A 124 -29.75 -14.11 -2.69
N ASP A 125 -29.40 -15.11 -1.86
CA ASP A 125 -29.33 -15.03 -0.41
C ASP A 125 -28.33 -13.97 0.06
N SER A 126 -28.71 -13.21 1.09
CA SER A 126 -27.87 -12.23 1.80
C SER A 126 -26.51 -12.79 2.20
N LEU A 127 -26.43 -14.08 2.51
CA LEU A 127 -25.17 -14.75 2.85
C LEU A 127 -24.18 -14.76 1.67
N ASN A 128 -24.66 -14.98 0.45
CA ASN A 128 -23.80 -14.97 -0.74
C ASN A 128 -23.30 -13.55 -1.03
N LEU A 129 -24.17 -12.53 -0.91
CA LEU A 129 -23.77 -11.14 -1.06
C LEU A 129 -22.73 -10.74 -0.01
N LEU A 130 -22.90 -11.16 1.24
CA LEU A 130 -21.93 -10.92 2.30
C LEU A 130 -20.56 -11.53 1.97
N LYS A 131 -20.54 -12.77 1.45
CA LYS A 131 -19.32 -13.42 1.01
C LYS A 131 -18.63 -12.63 -0.11
N GLN A 132 -19.36 -12.21 -1.14
CA GLN A 132 -18.80 -11.42 -2.25
C GLN A 132 -18.22 -10.08 -1.77
N VAL A 133 -18.95 -9.37 -0.90
CA VAL A 133 -18.48 -8.11 -0.30
C VAL A 133 -17.21 -8.33 0.53
N GLY A 134 -17.14 -9.41 1.30
CA GLY A 134 -15.95 -9.78 2.08
C GLY A 134 -14.74 -10.15 1.20
N GLU A 135 -14.96 -10.89 0.11
CA GLU A 135 -13.90 -11.19 -0.87
C GLU A 135 -13.32 -9.91 -1.48
N ILE A 136 -14.17 -8.97 -1.87
CA ILE A 136 -13.74 -7.66 -2.38
C ILE A 136 -12.91 -6.93 -1.32
N GLN A 137 -13.38 -6.85 -0.08
CA GLN A 137 -12.65 -6.19 1.01
C GLN A 137 -11.26 -6.81 1.24
N GLY A 138 -11.16 -8.14 1.25
CA GLY A 138 -9.88 -8.84 1.37
C GLY A 138 -8.93 -8.52 0.23
N LEU A 139 -9.43 -8.45 -1.01
CA LEU A 139 -8.63 -8.05 -2.16
C LEU A 139 -8.13 -6.61 -2.04
N LEU A 140 -8.94 -5.68 -1.52
CA LEU A 140 -8.54 -4.29 -1.32
C LEU A 140 -7.44 -4.15 -0.27
N ILE A 141 -7.54 -4.89 0.84
CA ILE A 141 -6.50 -4.91 1.89
C ILE A 141 -5.15 -5.37 1.30
N ASN A 142 -5.16 -6.42 0.48
CA ASN A 142 -3.98 -6.94 -0.19
C ASN A 142 -3.30 -5.96 -1.17
N MET A 143 -3.93 -4.83 -1.51
CA MET A 143 -3.35 -3.85 -2.45
C MET A 143 -2.39 -2.86 -1.78
N TYR A 144 -2.55 -2.59 -0.48
CA TYR A 144 -1.73 -1.61 0.25
C TYR A 144 -0.95 -2.20 1.43
N THR A 145 -1.09 -3.52 1.65
CA THR A 145 -0.30 -4.32 2.60
C THR A 145 0.72 -5.19 1.85
#